data_AF-A0A965ZAC3-F1
#
_entry.id   AF-A0A965ZAC3-F1
#
_cell.length_a   1.000
_cell.length_b   1.000
_cell.length_c   1.000
_cell.angle_alpha   90.00
_cell.angle_beta   90.00
_cell.angle_gamma   90.00
#
_symmetry.space_group_name_H-M   'P 1'
#
loop_
_entity.id
_entity.type
_entity.pdbx_description
1 polymer ?
#
loop_
_entity_poly.entity_id
_entity_poly.type
_entity_poly.pdbx_seq_one_letter_code
_entity_poly.pdbx_strand_id
1 'polypeptide(L)'
;MIRIFRTITMAILAVVLHAHATAQYSVSSPDNSLRVEVTVNNTPSYSVFLNKRMIVAPSEIALILDGEKTSDKYEVVIAKNKHISEEYNPIVPFKSSTVREDANSLIIAFTNSLSLEFRAYNNGVAWRWISDIPKEIKVENEITTFEFPSAGKVWFPEESSLISHYERRYVET
;
A
#
# COMPACT_ATOMS: atom_id res chain seq x y z
N MET A 1 45.50 33.19 -49.63
CA MET A 1 46.10 32.69 -48.36
C MET A 1 45.30 33.35 -47.22
N ILE A 2 44.20 32.77 -46.71
CA ILE A 2 44.11 31.76 -45.62
C ILE A 2 45.01 32.21 -44.44
N ARG A 3 44.50 32.70 -43.30
CA ARG A 3 43.86 31.89 -42.24
C ARG A 3 42.88 32.66 -41.34
N ILE A 4 41.79 31.97 -41.02
CA ILE A 4 40.68 32.30 -40.13
C ILE A 4 41.11 32.07 -38.67
N PHE A 5 40.99 33.08 -37.79
CA PHE A 5 41.06 32.90 -36.34
C PHE A 5 39.66 32.53 -35.84
N ARG A 6 39.44 31.25 -35.51
CA ARG A 6 38.17 30.72 -35.03
C ARG A 6 38.12 30.84 -33.51
N THR A 7 37.17 31.62 -33.02
CA THR A 7 36.74 31.69 -31.62
C THR A 7 36.27 30.31 -31.15
N ILE A 8 36.75 29.87 -29.98
CA ILE A 8 36.23 28.68 -29.28
C ILE A 8 35.71 29.16 -27.94
N THR A 9 34.38 29.32 -27.85
CA THR A 9 33.66 29.48 -26.59
C THR A 9 33.01 28.14 -26.28
N MET A 10 33.52 27.43 -25.29
CA MET A 10 33.00 26.13 -24.86
C MET A 10 31.92 26.38 -23.80
N ALA A 11 30.65 26.22 -24.18
CA ALA A 11 29.52 26.24 -23.25
C ALA A 11 29.29 24.83 -22.69
N ILE A 12 29.50 24.65 -21.38
CA ILE A 12 29.16 23.43 -20.66
C ILE A 12 27.71 23.56 -20.18
N LEU A 13 26.82 22.75 -20.76
CA LEU A 13 25.43 22.65 -20.35
C LEU A 13 25.34 21.69 -19.16
N ALA A 14 25.20 22.22 -17.95
CA ALA A 14 24.88 21.44 -16.76
C ALA A 14 23.39 21.07 -16.79
N VAL A 15 23.07 19.83 -17.17
CA VAL A 15 21.72 19.28 -17.02
C VAL A 15 21.54 18.92 -15.55
N VAL A 16 20.74 19.71 -14.83
CA VAL A 16 20.32 19.39 -13.46
C VAL A 16 19.19 18.37 -13.54
N LEU A 17 19.52 17.09 -13.39
CA LEU A 17 18.54 16.03 -13.14
C LEU A 17 17.87 16.30 -11.79
N HIS A 18 16.63 16.77 -11.82
CA HIS A 18 15.79 16.83 -10.63
C HIS A 18 15.36 15.40 -10.29
N ALA A 19 16.09 14.76 -9.37
CA ALA A 19 15.61 13.55 -8.74
C ALA A 19 14.42 13.93 -7.85
N HIS A 20 13.19 13.64 -8.30
CA HIS A 20 12.03 13.69 -7.43
C HIS A 20 12.21 12.63 -6.35
N ALA A 21 12.43 13.07 -5.10
CA ALA A 21 12.50 12.18 -3.96
C ALA A 21 11.14 11.50 -3.78
N THR A 22 11.08 10.18 -3.94
CA THR A 22 9.85 9.42 -3.76
C THR A 22 9.54 9.26 -2.27
N ALA A 23 8.32 9.63 -1.87
CA ALA A 23 7.68 9.32 -0.60
C ALA A 23 7.79 7.83 -0.21
N GLN A 24 8.70 7.42 0.67
CA GLN A 24 8.74 6.05 1.21
C GLN A 24 8.43 6.03 2.71
N TYR A 25 7.46 5.20 3.09
CA TYR A 25 7.00 5.01 4.46
C TYR A 25 7.09 3.53 4.81
N SER A 26 7.21 3.19 6.09
CA SER A 26 7.28 1.78 6.51
C SER A 26 6.76 1.54 7.91
N VAL A 27 6.25 0.33 8.13
CA VAL A 27 5.90 -0.20 9.45
C VAL A 27 6.36 -1.66 9.57
N SER A 28 6.98 -2.00 10.70
CA SER A 28 7.40 -3.36 11.03
C SER A 28 6.52 -3.95 12.13
N SER A 29 6.32 -5.26 12.15
CA SER A 29 5.68 -5.97 13.25
C SER A 29 6.42 -5.75 14.58
N PRO A 30 5.77 -5.97 15.74
CA PRO A 30 6.43 -5.90 17.05
C PRO A 30 7.74 -6.69 17.15
N ASP A 31 7.80 -7.88 16.54
CA ASP A 31 9.00 -8.74 16.50
C ASP A 31 9.96 -8.43 15.33
N ASN A 32 9.63 -7.46 14.47
CA ASN A 32 10.36 -7.08 13.26
C ASN A 32 10.49 -8.18 12.18
N SER A 33 9.73 -9.28 12.29
CA SER A 33 9.73 -10.34 11.27
C SER A 33 8.98 -9.93 10.01
N LEU A 34 7.90 -9.16 10.13
CA LEU A 34 7.13 -8.62 9.01
C LEU A 34 7.35 -7.12 8.87
N ARG A 35 7.45 -6.64 7.62
CA ARG A 35 7.56 -5.22 7.30
C ARG A 35 6.72 -4.88 6.08
N VAL A 36 5.95 -3.81 6.17
CA VAL A 36 5.28 -3.17 5.04
C VAL A 36 6.07 -1.94 4.65
N GLU A 37 6.34 -1.78 3.36
CA GLU A 37 6.85 -0.55 2.77
C GLU A 37 5.76 0.02 1.86
N VAL A 38 5.50 1.32 1.99
CA VAL A 38 4.52 2.04 1.20
C VAL A 38 5.23 3.14 0.43
N THR A 39 5.06 3.13 -0.89
CA THR A 39 5.61 4.13 -1.80
C THR A 39 4.47 4.94 -2.38
N VAL A 40 4.54 6.26 -2.26
CA VAL A 40 3.55 7.17 -2.82
C VAL A 40 4.19 7.95 -3.97
N ASN A 41 3.82 7.58 -5.20
CA ASN A 41 4.23 8.25 -6.43
C ASN A 41 3.02 8.37 -7.35
N ASN A 42 2.25 9.45 -7.18
CA ASN A 42 0.87 9.61 -7.66
C ASN A 42 -0.08 8.59 -7.02
N THR A 43 0.03 7.31 -7.38
CA THR A 43 -0.78 6.23 -6.77
C THR A 43 0.03 5.50 -5.70
N PRO A 44 -0.54 5.22 -4.51
CA PRO A 44 0.15 4.44 -3.51
C PRO A 44 0.33 2.99 -3.98
N SER A 45 1.49 2.46 -3.67
CA SER A 45 1.79 1.04 -3.79
C SER A 45 2.44 0.54 -2.51
N TYR A 46 2.33 -0.76 -2.25
CA TYR A 46 2.96 -1.37 -1.08
C TYR A 46 3.74 -2.63 -1.44
N SER A 47 4.72 -2.95 -0.61
CA SER A 47 5.44 -4.22 -0.62
C SER A 47 5.45 -4.79 0.78
N VAL A 48 5.46 -6.12 0.88
CA VAL A 48 5.52 -6.83 2.16
C VAL A 48 6.74 -7.72 2.19
N PHE A 49 7.47 -7.66 3.30
CA PHE A 49 8.67 -8.44 3.57
C PHE A 49 8.47 -9.31 4.80
N LEU A 50 8.88 -10.57 4.71
CA LEU A 50 9.00 -11.50 5.82
C LEU A 50 10.47 -11.88 5.99
N ASN A 51 11.07 -11.60 7.14
CA ASN A 51 12.49 -11.86 7.43
C ASN A 51 13.42 -11.33 6.33
N LYS A 52 13.16 -10.11 5.85
CA LYS A 52 13.85 -9.43 4.73
C LYS A 52 13.58 -10.02 3.33
N ARG A 53 12.85 -11.13 3.20
CA ARG A 53 12.41 -11.65 1.91
C ARG A 53 11.12 -10.95 1.49
N MET A 54 11.09 -10.36 0.30
CA MET A 54 9.87 -9.84 -0.29
C MET A 54 8.90 -10.99 -0.56
N ILE A 55 7.68 -10.88 -0.03
CA ILE A 55 6.58 -11.86 -0.23
C ILE A 55 5.41 -11.24 -1.01
N VAL A 56 5.31 -9.91 -1.02
CA VAL A 56 4.43 -9.14 -1.92
C VAL A 56 5.30 -8.06 -2.56
N ALA A 57 5.41 -8.10 -3.88
CA ALA A 57 6.08 -7.10 -4.71
C ALA A 57 5.24 -5.81 -4.76
N PRO A 58 5.81 -4.68 -5.26
CA PRO A 58 5.08 -3.42 -5.35
C PRO A 58 3.71 -3.59 -6.01
N SER A 59 2.66 -3.45 -5.22
CA SER A 59 1.27 -3.67 -5.62
C SER A 59 0.45 -2.39 -5.43
N GLU A 60 -0.30 -1.99 -6.45
CA GLU A 60 -1.15 -0.79 -6.45
C GLU A 60 -2.29 -0.95 -5.45
N ILE A 61 -2.59 0.14 -4.74
CA ILE A 61 -3.75 0.27 -3.86
C ILE A 61 -4.41 1.64 -4.04
N ALA A 62 -5.67 1.68 -4.46
CA ALA A 62 -6.39 2.93 -4.74
C ALA A 62 -7.92 2.77 -4.70
N LEU A 63 -8.63 3.90 -4.71
CA LEU A 63 -10.08 3.96 -4.86
C LEU A 63 -10.50 4.75 -6.12
N ILE A 64 -11.62 4.39 -6.69
CA ILE A 64 -12.34 5.21 -7.68
C ILE A 64 -13.62 5.70 -7.00
N LEU A 65 -13.74 7.02 -6.84
CA LEU A 65 -14.85 7.66 -6.14
C LEU A 65 -15.61 8.57 -7.10
N ASP A 66 -16.94 8.49 -7.11
CA ASP A 66 -17.83 9.36 -7.90
C ASP A 66 -17.43 9.47 -9.41
N GLY A 67 -16.89 8.41 -10.01
CA GLY A 67 -16.44 8.40 -11.41
C GLY A 67 -15.05 9.00 -11.66
N GLU A 68 -14.37 9.51 -10.64
CA GLU A 68 -13.01 10.04 -10.73
C GLU A 68 -11.99 9.07 -10.12
N LYS A 69 -10.93 8.73 -10.88
CA LYS A 69 -9.79 7.99 -10.33
C LYS A 69 -9.09 8.90 -9.32
N THR A 70 -9.00 8.48 -8.06
CA THR A 70 -8.33 9.27 -7.01
C THR A 70 -6.80 9.23 -7.12
N SER A 71 -6.25 8.49 -8.10
CA SER A 71 -4.83 8.27 -8.37
C SER A 71 -3.98 9.53 -8.52
N ASP A 72 -4.60 10.67 -8.84
CA ASP A 72 -3.90 11.95 -9.01
C ASP A 72 -4.06 12.87 -7.78
N LYS A 73 -4.65 12.37 -6.68
CA LYS A 73 -4.98 13.14 -5.47
C LYS A 73 -4.36 12.56 -4.18
N TYR A 74 -3.41 11.64 -4.27
CA TYR A 74 -2.71 11.09 -3.10
C TYR A 74 -1.43 11.86 -2.76
N GLU A 75 -1.57 13.16 -2.49
CA GLU A 75 -0.47 13.94 -1.92
C GLU A 75 -0.46 13.75 -0.40
N VAL A 76 0.68 13.34 0.16
CA VAL A 76 0.79 13.03 1.59
C VAL A 76 0.83 14.32 2.41
N VAL A 77 -0.11 14.44 3.35
CA VAL A 77 -0.13 15.52 4.35
C VAL A 77 0.71 15.11 5.56
N ILE A 78 0.49 13.89 6.06
CA ILE A 78 1.19 13.37 7.23
C ILE A 78 1.22 11.85 7.23
N ALA A 79 2.32 11.29 7.73
CA ALA A 79 2.43 9.86 8.05
C ALA A 79 2.75 9.70 9.54
N LYS A 80 2.02 8.81 10.22
CA LYS A 80 2.20 8.56 11.66
C LYS A 80 2.29 7.06 11.94
N ASN A 81 3.23 6.69 12.80
CA ASN A 81 3.29 5.34 13.35
C ASN A 81 2.67 5.32 14.75
N LYS A 82 1.97 4.23 15.07
CA LYS A 82 1.41 3.97 16.40
C LYS A 82 1.55 2.50 16.76
N HIS A 83 1.97 2.21 17.97
CA HIS A 83 1.88 0.86 18.55
C HIS A 83 0.47 0.62 19.13
N ILE A 84 -0.08 -0.56 18.88
CA ILE A 84 -1.38 -1.02 19.34
C ILE A 84 -1.13 -2.23 20.22
N SER A 85 -1.57 -2.17 21.48
CA SER A 85 -1.51 -3.27 22.44
C SER A 85 -2.79 -3.25 23.25
N GLU A 86 -3.77 -4.02 22.83
CA GLU A 86 -5.12 -4.05 23.40
C GLU A 86 -5.56 -5.51 23.64
N GLU A 87 -6.50 -5.72 24.54
CA GLU A 87 -7.10 -7.02 24.80
C GLU A 87 -8.60 -6.85 24.96
N TYR A 88 -9.38 -7.73 24.32
CA TYR A 88 -10.83 -7.72 24.45
C TYR A 88 -11.42 -9.12 24.55
N ASN A 89 -12.57 -9.21 25.19
CA ASN A 89 -13.31 -10.45 25.40
C ASN A 89 -14.59 -10.41 24.55
N PRO A 90 -14.65 -11.16 23.44
CA PRO A 90 -15.84 -11.22 22.60
C PRO A 90 -17.06 -11.73 23.40
N ILE A 91 -18.23 -11.12 23.17
CA ILE A 91 -19.49 -11.56 23.82
C ILE A 91 -19.78 -13.02 23.47
N VAL A 92 -19.54 -13.42 22.22
CA VAL A 92 -19.64 -14.80 21.76
C VAL A 92 -18.23 -15.28 21.40
N PRO A 93 -17.58 -16.10 22.24
CA PRO A 93 -16.26 -16.61 21.94
C PRO A 93 -16.32 -17.65 20.82
N PHE A 94 -15.32 -17.64 19.94
CA PHE A 94 -15.18 -18.65 18.89
C PHE A 94 -14.03 -19.62 19.22
N LYS A 95 -12.81 -19.32 18.77
CA LYS A 95 -11.61 -20.11 19.10
C LYS A 95 -10.98 -19.74 20.45
N SER A 96 -11.18 -18.50 20.90
CA SER A 96 -10.61 -17.95 22.13
C SER A 96 -11.64 -17.09 22.85
N SER A 97 -11.65 -17.12 24.18
CA SER A 97 -12.46 -16.23 25.03
C SER A 97 -11.89 -14.82 25.14
N THR A 98 -10.60 -14.67 24.82
CA THR A 98 -9.83 -13.45 24.93
C THR A 98 -9.00 -13.30 23.66
N VAL A 99 -9.06 -12.11 23.05
CA VAL A 99 -8.29 -11.76 21.86
C VAL A 99 -7.34 -10.63 22.22
N ARG A 100 -6.04 -10.88 22.01
CA ARG A 100 -4.99 -9.87 22.17
C ARG A 100 -4.66 -9.28 20.81
N GLU A 101 -4.73 -7.96 20.71
CA GLU A 101 -4.30 -7.20 19.57
C GLU A 101 -2.92 -6.59 19.87
N ASP A 102 -1.90 -7.00 19.13
CA ASP A 102 -0.52 -6.50 19.26
C ASP A 102 0.07 -6.24 17.87
N ALA A 103 0.19 -4.97 17.52
CA ALA A 103 0.63 -4.54 16.19
C ALA A 103 1.29 -3.18 16.21
N ASN A 104 2.06 -2.89 15.18
CA ASN A 104 2.40 -1.52 14.82
C ASN A 104 1.57 -1.10 13.61
N SER A 105 1.11 0.15 13.61
CA SER A 105 0.33 0.75 12.55
C SER A 105 1.08 1.93 11.93
N LEU A 106 0.85 2.15 10.64
CA LEU A 106 1.25 3.33 9.86
C LEU A 106 -0.02 3.90 9.23
N ILE A 107 -0.33 5.15 9.54
CA ILE A 107 -1.45 5.89 8.94
C ILE A 107 -0.85 6.99 8.07
N ILE A 108 -1.16 6.98 6.77
CA ILE A 108 -0.80 8.02 5.81
C ILE A 108 -2.08 8.78 5.46
N ALA A 109 -2.14 10.06 5.82
CA ALA A 109 -3.24 10.93 5.46
C ALA A 109 -2.90 11.73 4.20
N PHE A 110 -3.86 11.84 3.31
CA PHE A 110 -3.73 12.51 2.02
C PHE A 110 -4.53 13.83 1.98
N THR A 111 -4.20 14.71 1.04
CA THR A 111 -4.85 16.03 0.87
C THR A 111 -6.34 15.93 0.50
N ASN A 112 -6.80 14.78 -0.01
CA ASN A 112 -8.18 14.53 -0.42
C ASN A 112 -9.09 14.01 0.72
N SER A 113 -8.67 14.14 1.99
CA SER A 113 -9.40 13.63 3.16
C SER A 113 -9.58 12.11 3.21
N LEU A 114 -8.77 11.36 2.46
CA LEU A 114 -8.58 9.93 2.68
C LEU A 114 -7.33 9.69 3.51
N SER A 115 -7.33 8.61 4.27
CA SER A 115 -6.11 8.03 4.85
C SER A 115 -6.03 6.55 4.53
N LEU A 116 -4.80 6.05 4.40
CA LEU A 116 -4.50 4.63 4.28
C LEU A 116 -3.76 4.17 5.54
N GLU A 117 -4.36 3.24 6.28
CA GLU A 117 -3.76 2.61 7.45
C GLU A 117 -3.26 1.23 7.09
N PHE A 118 -1.99 0.94 7.38
CA PHE A 118 -1.44 -0.42 7.43
C PHE A 118 -1.19 -0.82 8.88
N ARG A 119 -1.45 -2.08 9.21
CA ARG A 119 -1.07 -2.72 10.48
C ARG A 119 -0.20 -3.93 10.20
N ALA A 120 0.94 -4.00 10.87
CA ALA A 120 1.84 -5.15 10.87
C ALA A 120 1.75 -5.87 12.22
N TYR A 121 1.23 -7.09 12.18
CA TYR A 121 1.25 -8.06 13.27
C TYR A 121 2.43 -9.00 13.04
N ASN A 122 2.85 -9.77 14.06
CA ASN A 122 3.93 -10.76 13.90
C ASN A 122 3.57 -11.89 12.90
N ASN A 123 2.28 -12.09 12.63
CA ASN A 123 1.77 -13.18 11.79
C ASN A 123 0.93 -12.71 10.59
N GLY A 124 0.86 -11.40 10.32
CA GLY A 124 0.03 -10.90 9.24
C GLY A 124 0.10 -9.40 9.04
N VAL A 125 -0.41 -8.95 7.92
CA VAL A 125 -0.56 -7.54 7.57
C VAL A 125 -2.03 -7.29 7.24
N ALA A 126 -2.55 -6.15 7.69
CA ALA A 126 -3.87 -5.66 7.31
C ALA A 126 -3.75 -4.22 6.81
N TRP A 127 -4.70 -3.79 5.98
CA TRP A 127 -4.86 -2.39 5.61
C TRP A 127 -6.33 -2.00 5.60
N ARG A 128 -6.58 -0.69 5.63
CA ARG A 128 -7.91 -0.13 5.35
C ARG A 128 -7.82 1.31 4.89
N TRP A 129 -8.81 1.72 4.12
CA TRP A 129 -9.10 3.13 3.85
C TRP A 129 -9.89 3.75 5.00
N ILE A 130 -9.56 4.99 5.34
CA ILE A 130 -10.30 5.84 6.28
C ILE A 130 -10.74 7.07 5.47
N SER A 131 -12.02 7.44 5.57
CA SER A 131 -12.56 8.61 4.88
C SER A 131 -13.04 9.63 5.89
N ASP A 132 -12.47 10.83 5.82
CA ASP A 132 -12.92 12.02 6.55
C ASP A 132 -13.61 13.02 5.59
N ILE A 133 -14.09 12.53 4.43
CA ILE A 133 -14.78 13.35 3.43
C ILE A 133 -16.16 13.76 4.00
N PRO A 134 -16.48 15.06 4.17
CA PRO A 134 -17.69 15.51 4.84
C PRO A 134 -18.92 15.54 3.91
N LYS A 135 -19.07 14.52 3.06
CA LYS A 135 -20.20 14.33 2.15
C LYS A 135 -20.42 12.85 1.87
N GLU A 136 -21.57 12.53 1.31
CA GLU A 136 -21.80 11.21 0.71
C GLU A 136 -20.81 10.98 -0.43
N ILE A 137 -20.26 9.77 -0.49
CA ILE A 137 -19.33 9.31 -1.52
C ILE A 137 -19.80 7.96 -2.03
N LYS A 138 -19.68 7.75 -3.35
CA LYS A 138 -19.88 6.44 -3.95
C LYS A 138 -18.52 5.83 -4.28
N VAL A 139 -18.22 4.69 -3.67
CA VAL A 139 -17.07 3.86 -4.07
C VAL A 139 -17.47 3.05 -5.29
N GLU A 140 -16.91 3.37 -6.44
CA GLU A 140 -17.20 2.66 -7.69
C GLU A 140 -16.29 1.46 -7.91
N ASN A 141 -15.03 1.59 -7.49
CA ASN A 141 -14.07 0.50 -7.55
C ASN A 141 -13.01 0.64 -6.45
N GLU A 142 -12.53 -0.50 -5.98
CA GLU A 142 -11.31 -0.61 -5.19
C GLU A 142 -10.25 -1.31 -6.03
N ILE A 143 -9.15 -0.61 -6.29
CA ILE A 143 -7.99 -1.20 -6.95
C ILE A 143 -7.09 -1.71 -5.84
N THR A 144 -7.05 -3.02 -5.64
CA THR A 144 -6.15 -3.67 -4.70
C THR A 144 -5.54 -4.89 -5.38
N THR A 145 -4.23 -4.87 -5.56
CA THR A 145 -3.48 -5.93 -6.26
C THR A 145 -2.54 -6.67 -5.31
N PHE A 146 -2.13 -7.88 -5.68
CA PHE A 146 -1.15 -8.67 -4.95
C PHE A 146 -0.17 -9.30 -5.93
N GLU A 147 0.95 -8.61 -6.16
CA GLU A 147 2.01 -9.11 -7.01
C GLU A 147 2.92 -10.05 -6.20
N PHE A 148 2.94 -11.33 -6.54
CA PHE A 148 3.80 -12.31 -5.87
C PHE A 148 5.17 -12.38 -6.56
N PRO A 149 6.31 -12.20 -5.86
CA PRO A 149 7.64 -12.17 -6.48
C PRO A 149 8.09 -13.46 -7.17
N SER A 150 7.44 -14.58 -6.88
CA SER A 150 7.72 -15.88 -7.46
C SER A 150 6.41 -16.61 -7.72
N ALA A 151 6.38 -17.47 -8.73
CA ALA A 151 5.27 -18.38 -8.97
C ALA A 151 4.98 -19.19 -7.69
N GLY A 152 3.82 -18.91 -7.09
CA GLY A 152 3.28 -19.64 -5.95
C GLY A 152 2.15 -20.54 -6.42
N LYS A 153 1.80 -21.51 -5.59
CA LYS A 153 0.55 -22.25 -5.75
C LYS A 153 -0.56 -21.44 -5.09
N VAL A 154 -1.67 -21.26 -5.79
CA VAL A 154 -2.84 -20.60 -5.25
C VAL A 154 -3.94 -21.64 -5.08
N TRP A 155 -4.46 -21.73 -3.86
CA TRP A 155 -5.68 -22.49 -3.59
C TRP A 155 -6.80 -21.50 -3.37
N PHE A 156 -7.81 -21.51 -4.25
CA PHE A 156 -8.96 -20.63 -4.11
C PHE A 156 -10.27 -21.35 -4.49
N PRO A 157 -11.40 -21.00 -3.84
CA PRO A 157 -12.71 -21.52 -4.21
C PRO A 157 -13.27 -20.69 -5.37
N GLU A 158 -12.98 -21.10 -6.62
CA GLU A 158 -13.44 -20.37 -7.81
C GLU A 158 -14.97 -20.28 -7.88
N GLU A 159 -15.49 -19.05 -8.01
CA GLU A 159 -16.92 -18.77 -8.11
C GLU A 159 -17.32 -18.36 -9.53
N SER A 160 -18.52 -18.78 -9.94
CA SER A 160 -19.06 -18.48 -11.26
C SER A 160 -19.80 -17.14 -11.35
N SER A 161 -20.16 -16.53 -10.21
CA SER A 161 -20.93 -15.29 -10.13
C SER A 161 -20.78 -14.62 -8.78
N LEU A 162 -21.07 -13.31 -8.72
CA LEU A 162 -21.07 -12.53 -7.46
C LEU A 162 -22.10 -13.04 -6.45
N ILE A 163 -23.25 -13.52 -6.93
CA ILE A 163 -24.24 -14.20 -6.10
C ILE A 163 -23.97 -15.69 -6.20
N SER A 164 -23.37 -16.27 -5.16
CA SER A 164 -23.11 -17.71 -5.05
C SER A 164 -23.43 -18.20 -3.63
N HIS A 165 -23.33 -19.51 -3.43
CA HIS A 165 -23.51 -20.12 -2.12
C HIS A 165 -22.23 -20.07 -1.26
N TYR A 166 -21.07 -19.74 -1.84
CA TYR A 166 -19.76 -19.71 -1.17
C TYR A 166 -19.31 -21.07 -0.57
N GLU A 167 -19.76 -22.20 -1.13
CA GLU A 167 -19.43 -23.56 -0.67
C GLU A 167 -18.69 -24.38 -1.76
N ARG A 168 -17.82 -23.72 -2.54
CA ARG A 168 -17.02 -24.38 -3.58
C ARG A 168 -15.83 -25.14 -2.97
N ARG A 169 -15.38 -26.17 -3.68
CA ARG A 169 -14.09 -26.81 -3.37
C ARG A 169 -12.96 -25.90 -3.81
N TYR A 170 -11.86 -25.93 -3.05
CA TYR A 170 -10.62 -25.27 -3.45
C TYR A 170 -10.04 -25.96 -4.68
N VAL A 171 -9.65 -25.15 -5.66
CA VAL A 171 -8.87 -25.58 -6.82
C VAL A 171 -7.44 -25.05 -6.69
N GLU A 172 -6.46 -25.81 -7.18
CA GLU A 172 -5.05 -25.42 -7.22
C GLU A 172 -4.73 -24.84 -8.61
N THR A 173 -4.11 -23.66 -8.65
CA THR A 173 -3.57 -23.05 -9.87
C THR A 173 -2.16 -22.51 -9.66
#